data_AF-A0A661ZG96-F1
#
_entry.id   AF-A0A661ZG96-F1
#
_cell.length_a   1.000
_cell.length_b   1.000
_cell.length_c   1.000
_cell.angle_alpha   90.00
_cell.angle_beta   90.00
_cell.angle_gamma   90.00
#
_symmetry.space_group_name_H-M   'P 1'
#
loop_
_entity.id
_entity.type
_entity.pdbx_description
1 polymer ?
#
loop_
_entity_poly.entity_id
_entity_poly.type
_entity_poly.pdbx_seq_one_letter_code
_entity_poly.pdbx_strand_id
1 'polypeptide(L)'
;MWRNFIRVTIRSINKNKAFNAINIAGLAIGLASAIFIILYIISETSYDRFNERSSDIYRLYLEGKMAGEEFTGAWVSPICAPAFHEEIPEVENFCRFDWANNRLMWVDPANKYLENQLLYADSTFFEFFTIKLLQGDPHTCLDEPNTIVLSESKAEQYFPEGDPIGKSIAMNDDSTLYRVTG
;
A
#
# COMPACT_ATOMS: atom_id res chain seq x y z
N MET A 1 3.34 49.59 -24.27
CA MET A 1 3.63 48.80 -25.49
C MET A 1 3.04 47.38 -25.42
N TRP A 2 3.32 46.59 -24.37
CA TRP A 2 2.76 45.24 -24.17
C TRP A 2 1.23 45.13 -24.27
N ARG A 3 0.49 46.12 -23.76
CA ARG A 3 -0.98 46.20 -23.89
C ARG A 3 -1.47 46.21 -25.34
N ASN A 4 -0.72 46.85 -26.25
CA ASN A 4 -1.09 46.89 -27.66
C ASN A 4 -0.80 45.56 -28.35
N PHE A 5 0.32 44.92 -28.05
CA PHE A 5 0.63 43.58 -28.58
C PHE A 5 -0.42 42.55 -28.17
N ILE A 6 -0.78 42.48 -26.88
CA ILE A 6 -1.83 41.57 -26.38
C ILE A 6 -3.17 41.84 -27.08
N ARG A 7 -3.57 43.12 -27.23
CA ARG A 7 -4.83 43.50 -27.87
C ARG A 7 -4.90 43.11 -29.35
N VAL A 8 -3.77 43.22 -30.08
CA VAL A 8 -3.67 42.83 -31.48
C VAL A 8 -3.72 41.31 -31.62
N THR A 9 -3.00 40.57 -30.77
CA THR A 9 -3.00 39.10 -30.77
C THR A 9 -4.39 38.52 -30.51
N ILE A 10 -5.11 39.02 -29.49
CA ILE A 10 -6.48 38.56 -29.19
C ILE A 10 -7.45 38.83 -30.35
N ARG A 11 -7.35 39.99 -31.02
CA ARG A 11 -8.16 40.29 -32.20
C ARG A 11 -7.84 39.36 -33.37
N SER A 12 -6.56 39.03 -33.57
CA SER A 12 -6.12 38.09 -34.60
C SER A 12 -6.63 36.67 -34.34
N ILE A 13 -6.57 36.22 -33.08
CA ILE A 13 -7.08 34.91 -32.66
C ILE A 13 -8.58 34.79 -32.94
N ASN A 14 -9.34 35.85 -32.61
CA ASN A 14 -10.78 35.92 -32.84
C ASN A 14 -11.19 36.01 -34.32
N LYS A 15 -10.29 36.41 -35.22
CA LYS A 15 -10.57 36.47 -36.66
C LYS A 15 -10.49 35.08 -37.31
N ASN A 16 -9.57 34.23 -36.85
CA ASN A 16 -9.31 32.88 -37.39
C ASN A 16 -9.67 31.76 -36.38
N LYS A 17 -10.89 31.81 -35.83
CA LYS A 17 -11.31 30.97 -34.69
C LYS A 17 -11.14 29.46 -34.92
N ALA A 18 -11.59 28.94 -36.07
CA ALA A 18 -11.53 27.51 -36.35
C ALA A 18 -10.09 26.98 -36.46
N PHE A 19 -9.24 27.69 -37.22
CA PHE A 19 -7.84 27.34 -37.37
C PHE A 19 -7.07 27.38 -36.04
N ASN A 20 -7.27 28.44 -35.25
CA ASN A 20 -6.64 28.55 -33.94
C ASN A 20 -7.18 27.50 -32.96
N ALA A 21 -8.47 27.17 -33.01
CA ALA A 21 -9.06 26.12 -32.17
C ALA A 21 -8.43 24.75 -32.45
N ILE A 22 -8.25 24.37 -33.73
CA ILE A 22 -7.62 23.10 -34.11
C ILE A 22 -6.17 23.04 -33.61
N ASN A 23 -5.39 24.11 -33.81
CA ASN A 23 -3.99 24.13 -33.38
C ASN A 23 -3.84 24.11 -31.85
N ILE A 24 -4.66 24.90 -31.14
CA ILE A 24 -4.65 24.93 -29.68
C ILE A 24 -5.11 23.58 -29.12
N ALA A 25 -6.16 22.98 -29.69
CA ALA A 25 -6.64 21.67 -29.26
C ALA A 25 -5.60 20.57 -29.50
N GLY A 26 -4.97 20.54 -30.68
CA GLY A 26 -3.90 19.58 -30.97
C GLY A 26 -2.70 19.71 -30.02
N LEU A 27 -2.26 20.95 -29.77
CA LEU A 27 -1.19 21.21 -28.81
C LEU A 27 -1.59 20.83 -27.38
N ALA A 28 -2.82 21.15 -26.97
CA ALA A 28 -3.34 20.83 -25.65
C ALA A 28 -3.44 19.31 -25.43
N ILE A 29 -3.92 18.56 -26.42
CA ILE A 29 -4.00 17.09 -26.36
C ILE A 29 -2.59 16.48 -26.30
N GLY A 30 -1.65 16.97 -27.10
CA GLY A 30 -0.26 16.51 -27.07
C GLY A 30 0.39 16.75 -25.70
N LEU A 31 0.22 17.95 -25.15
CA LEU A 31 0.74 18.30 -23.82
C LEU A 31 0.08 17.48 -22.71
N ALA A 32 -1.25 17.33 -22.74
CA ALA A 32 -1.99 16.54 -21.77
C ALA A 32 -1.54 15.07 -21.79
N SER A 33 -1.37 14.48 -22.97
CA SER A 33 -0.89 13.11 -23.13
C SER A 33 0.50 12.93 -22.53
N ALA A 34 1.43 13.87 -22.78
CA ALA A 34 2.76 13.84 -22.20
C ALA A 34 2.74 13.97 -20.66
N ILE A 35 1.90 14.85 -20.11
CA ILE A 35 1.73 15.02 -18.67
C ILE A 35 1.19 13.73 -18.04
N PHE A 36 0.20 13.07 -18.65
CA PHE A 36 -0.32 11.81 -18.12
C PHE A 36 0.74 10.71 -18.08
N ILE A 37 1.57 10.59 -19.13
CA ILE A 37 2.67 9.61 -19.14
C ILE A 37 3.69 9.94 -18.02
N ILE A 38 4.04 11.21 -17.84
CA ILE A 38 4.97 11.63 -16.77
C ILE A 38 4.38 11.32 -15.39
N LEU A 39 3.12 11.66 -15.14
CA LEU A 39 2.45 11.38 -13.88
C LEU A 39 2.37 9.87 -13.60
N TYR A 40 2.11 9.07 -14.63
CA TYR A 40 2.13 7.61 -14.52
C TYR A 40 3.51 7.09 -14.12
N ILE A 41 4.58 7.56 -14.77
CA ILE A 41 5.96 7.16 -14.42
C ILE A 41 6.31 7.59 -12.99
N ILE A 42 5.96 8.82 -12.59
CA ILE A 42 6.20 9.31 -11.23
C ILE A 42 5.45 8.43 -10.22
N SER A 43 4.18 8.12 -10.48
CA SER A 43 3.37 7.23 -9.64
C SER A 43 4.03 5.85 -9.49
N GLU A 44 4.39 5.22 -10.61
CA GLU A 44 4.96 3.88 -10.62
C GLU A 44 6.31 3.83 -9.90
N THR A 45 7.15 4.83 -10.12
CA THR A 45 8.51 4.87 -9.53
C THR A 45 8.53 5.35 -8.08
N SER A 46 7.45 5.95 -7.57
CA SER A 46 7.37 6.44 -6.19
C SER A 46 6.55 5.55 -5.25
N TYR A 47 5.83 4.55 -5.78
CA TYR A 47 4.85 3.76 -5.04
C TYR A 47 5.38 3.19 -3.72
N ASP A 48 6.56 2.55 -3.72
CA ASP A 48 7.16 1.93 -2.53
C ASP A 48 8.22 2.80 -1.83
N ARG A 49 8.46 4.04 -2.31
CA ARG A 49 9.53 4.93 -1.82
C ARG A 49 9.18 5.71 -0.56
N PHE A 50 8.02 5.46 0.04
CA PHE A 50 7.61 6.13 1.28
C PHE A 50 8.31 5.56 2.53
N ASN A 51 8.85 4.35 2.45
CA ASN A 51 9.60 3.74 3.55
C ASN A 51 10.99 4.37 3.69
N GLU A 52 11.40 4.70 4.90
CA GLU A 52 12.68 5.39 5.19
C GLU A 52 13.90 4.66 4.60
N ARG A 53 13.88 3.32 4.63
CA ARG A 53 14.93 2.46 4.08
C ARG A 53 14.49 1.74 2.81
N SER A 54 13.62 2.34 1.98
CA SER A 54 13.07 1.66 0.78
C SER A 54 14.13 1.12 -0.18
N SER A 55 15.34 1.69 -0.22
CA SER A 55 16.45 1.19 -1.05
C SER A 55 17.06 -0.12 -0.55
N ASP A 56 16.84 -0.46 0.71
CA ASP A 56 17.47 -1.60 1.40
C ASP A 56 16.45 -2.73 1.63
N ILE A 57 15.20 -2.53 1.21
CA ILE A 57 14.12 -3.51 1.34
C ILE A 57 14.01 -4.29 0.04
N TYR A 58 14.20 -5.60 0.13
CA TYR A 58 14.13 -6.51 -1.02
C TYR A 58 13.02 -7.52 -0.82
N ARG A 59 12.27 -7.79 -1.88
CA ARG A 59 11.24 -8.83 -1.90
C ARG A 59 11.77 -10.06 -2.62
N LEU A 60 11.69 -11.21 -1.97
CA LEU A 60 12.08 -12.48 -2.58
C LEU A 60 11.00 -12.92 -3.59
N TYR A 61 11.45 -13.22 -4.80
CA TYR A 61 10.64 -13.83 -5.86
C TYR A 61 11.15 -15.23 -6.16
N LEU A 62 10.22 -16.15 -6.39
CA LEU A 62 10.48 -17.46 -6.93
C LEU A 62 10.27 -17.40 -8.44
N GLU A 63 11.34 -17.69 -9.19
CA GLU A 63 11.30 -17.91 -10.63
C GLU A 63 11.56 -19.39 -10.91
N GLY A 64 10.73 -20.00 -11.74
CA GLY A 64 10.83 -21.42 -12.02
C GLY A 64 10.06 -21.85 -13.26
N LYS A 65 10.12 -23.15 -13.53
CA LYS A 65 9.42 -23.78 -14.65
C LYS A 65 8.66 -25.01 -14.17
N MET A 66 7.35 -25.04 -14.38
CA MET A 66 6.48 -26.15 -13.99
C MET A 66 5.68 -26.61 -15.20
N ALA A 67 5.73 -27.91 -15.50
CA ALA A 67 5.03 -28.52 -16.65
C ALA A 67 5.30 -27.84 -18.02
N GLY A 68 6.46 -27.21 -18.18
CA GLY A 68 6.82 -26.50 -19.42
C GLY A 68 6.51 -25.01 -19.42
N GLU A 69 5.74 -24.53 -18.45
CA GLU A 69 5.38 -23.11 -18.27
C GLU A 69 6.33 -22.45 -17.28
N GLU A 70 6.83 -21.26 -17.65
CA GLU A 70 7.61 -20.42 -16.75
C GLU A 70 6.67 -19.68 -15.80
N PHE A 71 7.08 -19.54 -14.54
CA PHE A 71 6.35 -18.77 -13.56
C PHE A 71 7.29 -17.93 -12.72
N THR A 72 6.81 -16.74 -12.39
CA THR A 72 7.45 -15.81 -11.46
C THR A 72 6.41 -15.41 -10.44
N GLY A 73 6.72 -15.58 -9.16
CA GLY A 73 5.78 -15.27 -8.09
C GLY A 73 6.47 -14.97 -6.77
N ALA A 74 5.86 -14.09 -5.98
CA ALA A 74 6.34 -13.74 -4.66
C ALA A 74 5.76 -14.66 -3.57
N TRP A 75 5.70 -15.97 -3.86
CA TRP A 75 5.27 -17.01 -2.92
C TRP A 75 6.47 -17.88 -2.59
N VAL A 76 7.27 -17.39 -1.65
CA VAL A 76 8.50 -18.07 -1.20
C VAL A 76 8.20 -18.83 0.08
N SER A 77 8.85 -19.97 0.27
CA SER A 77 8.71 -20.75 1.50
C SER A 77 9.09 -19.90 2.73
N PRO A 78 8.31 -19.93 3.83
CA PRO A 78 8.58 -19.11 5.01
C PRO A 78 9.89 -19.46 5.73
N ILE A 79 10.53 -20.58 5.36
CA ILE A 79 11.86 -20.97 5.87
C ILE A 79 13.01 -20.25 5.17
N CYS A 80 12.80 -19.70 3.97
CA CYS A 80 13.87 -19.05 3.22
C CYS A 80 14.37 -17.78 3.92
N ALA A 81 13.46 -16.98 4.49
CA ALA A 81 13.81 -15.76 5.20
C ALA A 81 14.77 -15.98 6.39
N PRO A 82 14.47 -16.88 7.36
CA PRO A 82 15.41 -17.16 8.45
C PRO A 82 16.70 -17.82 7.96
N ALA A 83 16.65 -18.71 6.97
CA ALA A 83 17.86 -19.32 6.41
C ALA A 83 18.79 -18.27 5.76
N PHE A 84 18.24 -17.32 5.02
CA PHE A 84 19.04 -16.25 4.41
C PHE A 84 19.61 -15.31 5.45
N HIS A 85 18.87 -14.98 6.51
CA HIS A 85 19.39 -14.18 7.60
C HIS A 85 20.55 -14.88 8.35
N GLU A 86 20.49 -16.20 8.49
CA GLU A 86 21.55 -16.98 9.14
C GLU A 86 22.79 -17.17 8.25
N GLU A 87 22.61 -17.42 6.95
CA GLU A 87 23.69 -17.79 6.02
C GLU A 87 24.30 -16.62 5.24
N ILE A 88 23.60 -15.49 5.11
CA ILE A 88 24.02 -14.33 4.31
C ILE A 88 24.24 -13.12 5.24
N PRO A 89 25.51 -12.76 5.57
CA PRO A 89 25.83 -11.68 6.50
C PRO A 89 25.26 -10.30 6.14
N GLU A 90 25.02 -10.04 4.85
CA GLU A 90 24.45 -8.79 4.35
C GLU A 90 22.94 -8.66 4.63
N VAL A 91 22.26 -9.76 4.99
CA VAL A 91 20.84 -9.73 5.37
C VAL A 91 20.71 -9.32 6.83
N GLU A 92 20.49 -8.02 7.07
CA GLU A 92 20.40 -7.45 8.42
C GLU A 92 19.21 -7.97 9.22
N ASN A 93 18.05 -8.16 8.56
CA ASN A 93 16.83 -8.66 9.17
C ASN A 93 15.91 -9.25 8.08
N PHE A 94 14.79 -9.85 8.48
CA PHE A 94 13.73 -10.27 7.57
C PHE A 94 12.34 -9.97 8.13
N CYS A 95 11.36 -9.84 7.24
CA CYS A 95 9.94 -9.80 7.56
C CYS A 95 9.19 -10.68 6.57
N ARG A 96 8.39 -11.61 7.08
CA ARG A 96 7.42 -12.37 6.27
C ARG A 96 6.05 -11.78 6.47
N PHE A 97 5.24 -11.86 5.42
CA PHE A 97 3.82 -11.55 5.49
C PHE A 97 3.04 -12.38 4.48
N ASP A 98 1.76 -12.60 4.76
CA ASP A 98 0.84 -13.29 3.86
C ASP A 98 -0.57 -12.69 3.96
N TRP A 99 -1.26 -12.64 2.81
CA TRP A 99 -2.60 -12.08 2.73
C TRP A 99 -3.64 -13.14 3.08
N ALA A 100 -4.51 -12.81 4.02
CA ALA A 100 -5.65 -13.63 4.38
C ALA A 100 -6.95 -12.97 3.91
N ASN A 101 -7.65 -13.67 3.03
CA ASN A 101 -8.96 -13.25 2.51
C ASN A 101 -10.08 -14.04 3.18
N ASN A 102 -11.31 -13.52 3.09
CA ASN A 102 -12.51 -14.16 3.59
C ASN A 102 -12.42 -14.54 5.08
N ARG A 103 -11.96 -13.60 5.91
CA ARG A 103 -11.91 -13.77 7.37
C ARG A 103 -13.14 -13.12 7.98
N LEU A 104 -13.97 -13.92 8.64
CA LEU A 104 -15.15 -13.38 9.31
C LEU A 104 -14.71 -12.85 10.68
N MET A 105 -14.92 -11.58 10.97
CA MET A 105 -14.45 -10.92 12.19
C MET A 105 -15.56 -10.17 12.89
N TRP A 106 -15.55 -10.18 14.23
CA TRP A 106 -16.55 -9.49 15.04
C TRP A 106 -16.09 -9.21 16.47
N VAL A 107 -16.61 -8.13 17.05
CA VAL A 107 -16.56 -7.86 18.49
C VAL A 107 -17.87 -8.33 19.14
N ASP A 108 -19.00 -8.04 18.50
CA ASP A 108 -20.33 -8.52 18.86
C ASP A 108 -20.78 -9.57 17.84
N PRO A 109 -21.13 -10.80 18.24
CA PRO A 109 -21.63 -11.84 17.34
C PRO A 109 -22.84 -11.42 16.47
N ALA A 110 -23.59 -10.39 16.87
CA ALA A 110 -24.67 -9.82 16.06
C ALA A 110 -24.17 -9.03 14.83
N ASN A 111 -22.94 -8.51 14.87
CA ASN A 111 -22.34 -7.65 13.84
C ASN A 111 -21.03 -8.26 13.33
N LYS A 112 -21.15 -9.16 12.34
CA LYS A 112 -20.01 -9.84 11.71
C LYS A 112 -19.64 -9.19 10.39
N TYR A 113 -18.34 -9.08 10.14
CA TYR A 113 -17.78 -8.48 8.94
C TYR A 113 -16.86 -9.46 8.23
N LEU A 114 -16.99 -9.56 6.91
CA LEU A 114 -16.10 -10.37 6.09
C LEU A 114 -14.93 -9.50 5.64
N GLU A 115 -13.77 -9.72 6.22
CA GLU A 115 -12.53 -9.03 5.88
C GLU A 115 -11.76 -9.74 4.76
N ASN A 116 -11.36 -8.95 3.78
CA ASN A 116 -10.64 -9.41 2.58
C ASN A 116 -9.26 -8.75 2.44
N GLN A 117 -8.81 -8.02 3.45
CA GLN A 117 -7.54 -7.31 3.47
C GLN A 117 -6.86 -7.48 4.83
N LEU A 118 -6.87 -8.72 5.35
CA LEU A 118 -6.11 -9.07 6.54
C LEU A 118 -4.70 -9.46 6.10
N LEU A 119 -3.69 -8.96 6.81
CA LEU A 119 -2.29 -9.29 6.59
C LEU A 119 -1.77 -10.00 7.84
N TYR A 120 -1.28 -11.22 7.69
CA TYR A 120 -0.40 -11.80 8.69
C TYR A 120 1.00 -11.26 8.45
N ALA A 121 1.69 -10.85 9.51
CA ALA A 121 3.04 -10.32 9.43
C ALA A 121 3.87 -10.78 10.63
N ASP A 122 5.19 -10.89 10.44
CA ASP A 122 6.14 -11.09 11.53
C ASP A 122 6.19 -9.84 12.43
N SER A 123 6.74 -9.99 13.65
CA SER A 123 6.91 -8.88 14.61
C SER A 123 7.79 -7.74 14.09
N THR A 124 8.70 -8.04 13.16
CA THR A 124 9.63 -7.08 12.53
C THR A 124 8.95 -6.16 11.50
N PHE A 125 7.65 -6.30 11.23
CA PHE A 125 6.96 -5.56 10.17
C PHE A 125 7.18 -4.04 10.21
N PHE A 126 7.11 -3.42 11.39
CA PHE A 126 7.30 -1.97 11.54
C PHE A 126 8.77 -1.52 11.52
N GLU A 127 9.72 -2.44 11.53
CA GLU A 127 11.14 -2.12 11.24
C GLU A 127 11.39 -1.97 9.74
N PHE A 128 10.60 -2.67 8.91
CA PHE A 128 10.69 -2.60 7.45
C PHE A 128 9.81 -1.49 6.89
N PHE A 129 8.56 -1.42 7.33
CA PHE A 129 7.58 -0.51 6.75
C PHE A 129 7.36 0.72 7.63
N THR A 130 7.57 1.91 7.07
CA THR A 130 7.40 3.19 7.76
C THR A 130 5.92 3.57 7.82
N ILE A 131 5.15 2.80 8.58
CA ILE A 131 3.75 3.06 8.87
C ILE A 131 3.66 3.68 10.25
N LYS A 132 3.02 4.86 10.34
CA LYS A 132 2.81 5.55 11.60
C LYS A 132 1.71 4.87 12.40
N LEU A 133 2.06 4.26 13.53
CA LEU A 133 1.06 3.84 14.53
C LEU A 133 0.47 5.07 15.22
N LEU A 134 -0.85 5.07 15.39
CA LEU A 134 -1.57 6.09 16.13
C LEU A 134 -1.59 5.77 17.63
N GLN A 135 -1.65 4.48 17.98
CA GLN A 135 -1.64 3.95 19.35
C GLN A 135 -0.85 2.64 19.40
N GLY A 136 -0.37 2.25 20.59
CA GLY A 136 0.49 1.09 20.76
C GLY A 136 1.98 1.40 20.56
N ASP A 137 2.81 0.36 20.61
CA ASP A 137 4.25 0.43 20.43
C ASP A 137 4.65 -0.39 19.19
N PRO A 138 5.26 0.21 18.15
CA PRO A 138 5.66 -0.50 16.93
C PRO A 138 6.65 -1.65 17.19
N HIS A 139 7.40 -1.61 18.29
CA HIS A 139 8.37 -2.64 18.62
C HIS A 139 7.78 -3.86 19.32
N THR A 140 6.56 -3.75 19.85
CA THR A 140 5.96 -4.84 20.65
C THR A 140 4.54 -5.22 20.23
N CYS A 141 3.90 -4.48 19.32
CA CYS A 141 2.50 -4.70 18.97
C CYS A 141 2.23 -6.06 18.31
N LEU A 142 3.24 -6.66 17.65
CA LEU A 142 3.13 -7.93 16.94
C LEU A 142 4.01 -9.06 17.53
N ASP A 143 4.53 -8.90 18.74
CA ASP A 143 5.40 -9.90 19.39
C ASP A 143 4.66 -11.13 19.94
N GLU A 144 3.41 -10.93 20.35
CA GLU A 144 2.59 -11.98 20.97
C GLU A 144 1.70 -12.67 19.93
N PRO A 145 1.47 -13.99 20.06
CA PRO A 145 0.50 -14.67 19.21
C PRO A 145 -0.92 -14.13 19.47
N ASN A 146 -1.76 -14.19 18.43
CA ASN A 146 -3.14 -13.71 18.48
C ASN A 146 -3.26 -12.24 18.90
N THR A 147 -2.35 -11.39 18.44
CA THR A 147 -2.53 -9.94 18.47
C THR A 147 -2.90 -9.41 17.09
N ILE A 148 -3.49 -8.22 17.05
CA ILE A 148 -3.86 -7.57 15.81
C ILE A 148 -3.63 -6.07 15.92
N VAL A 149 -3.16 -5.48 14.80
CA VAL A 149 -3.09 -4.04 14.60
C VAL A 149 -4.18 -3.64 13.63
N LEU A 150 -4.92 -2.58 13.95
CA LEU A 150 -6.06 -2.12 13.14
C LEU A 150 -5.73 -0.82 12.42
N SER A 151 -6.24 -0.66 11.20
CA SER A 151 -6.31 0.68 10.60
C SER A 151 -7.30 1.53 11.38
N GLU A 152 -7.11 2.86 11.34
CA GLU A 152 -8.03 3.82 11.98
C GLU A 152 -9.50 3.56 11.61
N SER A 153 -9.78 3.37 10.32
CA SER A 153 -11.12 3.04 9.83
C SER A 153 -11.70 1.73 10.39
N LYS A 154 -10.85 0.73 10.66
CA LYS A 154 -11.27 -0.55 11.24
C LYS A 154 -11.46 -0.43 12.75
N ALA A 155 -10.59 0.31 13.43
CA ALA A 155 -10.78 0.65 14.84
C ALA A 155 -12.14 1.35 15.06
N GLU A 156 -12.49 2.35 14.24
CA GLU A 156 -13.79 3.03 14.30
C GLU A 156 -14.97 2.09 13.98
N GLN A 157 -14.80 1.17 13.02
CA GLN A 157 -15.84 0.21 12.65
C GLN A 157 -16.13 -0.79 13.78
N TYR A 158 -15.10 -1.32 14.43
CA TYR A 158 -15.25 -2.33 15.49
C TYR A 158 -15.49 -1.74 16.88
N PHE A 159 -14.97 -0.53 17.14
CA PHE A 159 -15.01 0.15 18.44
C PHE A 159 -15.43 1.63 18.30
N PRO A 160 -16.66 1.93 17.83
CA PRO A 160 -17.08 3.30 17.51
C PRO A 160 -17.09 4.28 18.70
N GLU A 161 -17.18 3.77 19.94
CA GLU A 161 -17.34 4.58 21.14
C GLU A 161 -16.22 4.39 22.18
N GLY A 162 -15.10 3.75 21.82
CA GLY A 162 -14.03 3.59 22.82
C GLY A 162 -12.69 3.10 22.30
N ASP A 163 -11.69 3.19 23.17
CA ASP A 163 -10.33 2.75 22.92
C ASP A 163 -10.29 1.26 22.55
N PRO A 164 -9.76 0.87 21.37
CA PRO A 164 -9.68 -0.52 20.97
C PRO A 164 -8.56 -1.29 21.71
N ILE A 165 -7.54 -0.60 22.25
CA ILE A 165 -6.33 -1.23 22.79
C ILE A 165 -6.68 -2.17 23.95
N GLY A 166 -6.11 -3.38 23.89
CA GLY A 166 -6.33 -4.44 24.88
C GLY A 166 -7.66 -5.18 24.76
N LYS A 167 -8.60 -4.70 23.92
CA LYS A 167 -9.85 -5.43 23.63
C LYS A 167 -9.59 -6.55 22.62
N SER A 168 -10.58 -7.43 22.45
CA SER A 168 -10.45 -8.60 21.58
C SER A 168 -11.47 -8.58 20.44
N ILE A 169 -11.06 -9.13 19.30
CA ILE A 169 -11.89 -9.38 18.12
C ILE A 169 -11.87 -10.89 17.84
N ALA A 170 -13.04 -11.50 17.70
CA ALA A 170 -13.15 -12.90 17.28
C ALA A 170 -12.92 -13.01 15.76
N MET A 171 -12.24 -14.08 15.33
CA MET A 171 -12.01 -14.37 13.93
C MET A 171 -12.39 -15.82 13.59
N ASN A 172 -13.29 -15.98 12.62
CA ASN A 172 -13.90 -17.22 12.11
C ASN A 172 -14.69 -18.06 13.12
N ASP A 173 -14.28 -18.08 14.39
CA ASP A 173 -14.95 -18.74 15.51
C ASP A 173 -14.86 -17.90 16.79
N ASP A 174 -15.80 -18.10 17.71
CA ASP A 174 -15.87 -17.38 18.99
C ASP A 174 -14.70 -17.75 19.94
N SER A 175 -14.04 -18.88 19.71
CA SER A 175 -12.87 -19.31 20.51
C SER A 175 -11.55 -18.68 20.08
N THR A 176 -11.47 -18.13 18.86
CA THR A 176 -10.24 -17.56 18.32
C THR A 176 -10.27 -16.05 18.44
N LEU A 177 -9.72 -15.55 19.54
CA LEU A 177 -9.71 -14.13 19.90
C LEU A 177 -8.35 -13.49 19.61
N TYR A 178 -8.38 -12.35 18.92
CA TYR A 178 -7.22 -11.52 18.66
C TYR A 178 -7.27 -10.26 19.51
N ARG A 179 -6.24 -10.01 20.31
CA ARG A 179 -6.14 -8.81 21.14
C ARG A 179 -5.58 -7.63 20.34
N VAL A 180 -6.25 -6.49 20.40
CA VAL A 180 -5.78 -5.28 19.72
C VAL A 180 -4.61 -4.68 20.49
N THR A 181 -3.52 -4.44 19.79
CA THR A 181 -2.25 -3.93 20.36
C THR A 181 -1.74 -2.68 19.64
N GLY A 182 -2.37 -2.28 18.54
CA GLY A 182 -2.07 -1.07 17.78
C GLY A 182 -3.12 -0.73 16.75
#